data_AF-Q8GXF4-F1
#
_entry.id   AF-Q8GXF4-F1
#
_cell.length_a   1.000
_cell.length_b   1.000
_cell.length_c   1.000
_cell.angle_alpha   90.00
_cell.angle_beta   90.00
_cell.angle_gamma   90.00
#
_symmetry.space_group_name_H-M   'P 1'
#
loop_
_entity.id
_entity.type
_entity.pdbx_description
1 polymer ?
#
loop_
_entity_poly.entity_id
_entity_poly.type
_entity_poly.pdbx_seq_one_letter_code
_entity_poly.pdbx_strand_id
1 'polypeptide(L)' 'MTPRRCTSSEAGATSSSTGTGHSKYTMKKLRTEILEHGFGAELVGLKNPRKRDLVQLYERTVLRK' A
#
# COMPACT_ATOMS: atom_id res chain seq x y z
N MET A 1 3.27 2.66 -50.57
CA MET A 1 4.24 3.74 -50.27
C MET A 1 4.26 3.97 -48.75
N THR A 2 5.42 4.39 -48.27
CA THR A 2 6.01 4.33 -46.91
C THR A 2 5.26 5.10 -45.80
N PRO A 3 5.61 4.84 -44.52
CA PRO A 3 4.69 4.83 -43.39
C PRO A 3 4.69 6.15 -42.61
N ARG A 4 3.70 6.31 -41.71
CA ARG A 4 3.75 7.34 -40.65
C ARG A 4 3.88 6.66 -39.30
N ARG A 5 5.12 6.61 -38.83
CA ARG A 5 5.47 6.47 -37.41
C ARG A 5 5.26 7.84 -36.78
N CYS A 6 4.31 7.93 -35.85
CA CYS A 6 4.33 8.98 -34.83
C CYS A 6 4.41 8.28 -33.48
N THR A 7 5.55 8.53 -32.83
CA THR A 7 5.89 8.06 -31.51
C THR A 7 5.25 8.95 -30.47
N SER A 8 5.14 8.41 -29.26
CA SER A 8 5.16 9.13 -27.99
C SER A 8 4.09 10.21 -27.79
N SER A 9 3.04 9.81 -27.06
CA SER A 9 2.51 10.66 -25.99
C SER A 9 2.33 9.78 -24.74
N GLU A 10 3.45 9.47 -24.07
CA GLU A 10 3.43 9.16 -22.65
C GLU A 10 3.13 10.47 -21.92
N ALA A 11 1.87 10.61 -21.51
CA ALA A 11 1.45 11.48 -20.41
C ALA A 11 0.78 10.52 -19.42
N GLY A 12 1.25 10.32 -18.19
CA GLY A 12 1.86 11.29 -17.29
C GLY A 12 0.98 11.34 -16.03
N ALA A 13 1.30 10.43 -15.10
CA ALA A 13 0.93 10.42 -13.68
C ALA A 13 -0.57 10.34 -13.27
N THR A 14 -0.96 9.16 -12.77
CA THR A 14 -1.53 9.09 -11.42
C THR A 14 -0.95 7.86 -10.72
N SER A 15 -0.20 8.15 -9.68
CA SER A 15 0.50 7.26 -8.78
C SER A 15 -0.45 6.30 -8.07
N SER A 16 -0.30 4.98 -8.26
CA SER A 16 -0.76 3.96 -7.28
C SER A 16 -0.31 2.54 -7.63
N SER A 17 0.95 2.35 -8.05
CA SER A 17 1.55 1.02 -8.24
C SER A 17 1.90 0.31 -6.92
N THR A 18 1.21 0.65 -5.83
CA THR A 18 1.19 -0.11 -4.57
C THR A 18 -0.13 -0.86 -4.37
N GLY A 19 -0.99 -0.86 -5.40
CA GLY A 19 -2.21 -1.64 -5.42
C GLY A 19 -1.91 -3.13 -5.32
N THR A 20 -2.55 -3.77 -4.33
CA THR A 20 -2.86 -5.22 -4.28
C THR A 20 -1.80 -6.17 -3.71
N GLY A 21 -0.97 -5.72 -2.76
CA GLY A 21 0.04 -6.60 -2.14
C GLY A 21 -0.34 -7.23 -0.80
N HIS A 22 -0.96 -6.49 0.11
CA HIS A 22 -0.69 -6.73 1.54
C HIS A 22 -1.73 -7.62 2.25
N SER A 23 -2.80 -7.98 1.54
CA SER A 23 -3.70 -9.05 1.97
C SER A 23 -3.01 -10.42 2.05
N LYS A 24 -1.87 -10.62 1.36
CA LYS A 24 -1.05 -11.84 1.47
C LYS A 24 -0.31 -11.94 2.80
N TYR A 25 -0.12 -10.83 3.51
CA TYR A 25 0.54 -10.84 4.79
C TYR A 25 -0.37 -11.42 5.87
N THR A 26 0.26 -12.17 6.79
CA THR A 26 -0.41 -12.68 7.97
C THR A 26 -0.65 -11.55 8.97
N MET A 27 -1.59 -11.75 9.89
CA MET A 27 -1.84 -10.82 11.00
C MET A 27 -0.57 -10.45 11.75
N LYS A 28 0.29 -11.44 12.02
CA LYS A 28 1.56 -11.24 12.72
C LYS A 28 2.48 -10.30 11.93
N LYS A 29 2.62 -10.56 10.62
CA LYS A 29 3.47 -9.74 9.75
C LYS A 29 2.97 -8.28 9.68
N LEU A 30 1.66 -8.07 9.53
CA LEU A 30 1.09 -6.72 9.54
C LEU A 30 1.35 -6.00 10.87
N ARG A 31 1.16 -6.67 12.02
CA ARG A 31 1.43 -6.10 13.34
C ARG A 31 2.90 -5.70 13.51
N THR A 32 3.82 -6.60 13.14
CA THR A 32 5.26 -6.32 13.23
C THR A 32 5.63 -5.12 12.38
N GLU A 33 5.17 -5.05 11.14
CA GLU A 33 5.50 -3.92 10.27
C GLU A 33 4.92 -2.60 10.81
N ILE A 34 3.65 -2.59 11.25
CA ILE A 34 3.02 -1.41 11.85
C ILE A 34 3.80 -0.94 13.09
N LEU A 35 4.30 -1.87 13.92
CA LEU A 35 5.12 -1.56 15.09
C LEU A 35 6.52 -1.04 14.71
N GLU A 36 7.21 -1.69 13.77
CA GLU A 36 8.52 -1.30 13.26
C GLU A 36 8.51 0.11 12.66
N HIS A 37 7.41 0.46 11.98
CA HIS A 37 7.22 1.79 11.42
C HIS A 37 6.78 2.85 12.44
N GLY A 38 6.64 2.49 13.72
CA GLY A 38 6.30 3.42 14.80
C GLY A 38 4.80 3.69 15.00
N PHE A 39 3.92 2.96 14.30
CA PHE A 39 2.47 3.11 14.38
C PHE A 39 1.83 2.19 15.44
N GLY A 40 2.59 1.81 16.47
CA GLY A 40 2.10 0.99 17.57
C GLY A 40 0.92 1.62 18.34
N ALA A 41 0.87 2.95 18.42
CA ALA A 41 -0.26 3.65 19.04
C ALA A 41 -1.58 3.42 18.30
N GLU A 42 -1.56 3.43 16.96
CA GLU A 42 -2.75 3.13 16.15
C GLU A 42 -3.14 1.64 16.26
N LEU A 43 -2.15 0.76 16.39
CA LEU A 43 -2.39 -0.66 16.65
C LEU A 43 -3.07 -0.91 18.01
N VAL A 44 -2.64 -0.19 19.05
CA VAL A 44 -3.21 -0.28 20.42
C VAL A 44 -4.61 0.34 20.48
N GLY A 45 -4.87 1.41 19.70
CA GLY A 45 -6.20 2.01 19.57
C GLY A 45 -7.23 1.05 18.98
N LEU A 46 -6.81 0.15 18.08
CA LEU A 46 -7.62 -0.94 17.54
C LEU A 46 -7.67 -2.10 18.55
N LYS A 47 -8.38 -1.94 19.67
CA LYS A 47 -8.44 -2.91 20.79
C LYS A 47 -8.70 -4.38 20.37
N ASN A 48 -9.40 -4.61 19.26
CA ASN A 48 -9.56 -5.93 18.59
C ASN A 48 -9.30 -5.81 17.08
N PRO A 49 -8.03 -5.78 16.62
CA PRO A 49 -7.72 -5.52 15.22
C PRO A 49 -7.97 -6.78 14.38
N ARG A 50 -8.88 -6.69 13.40
CA ARG A 50 -9.09 -7.74 12.39
C ARG A 50 -8.10 -7.58 11.24
N LYS A 51 -7.98 -8.61 10.39
CA LYS A 51 -7.09 -8.57 9.22
C LYS A 51 -7.34 -7.39 8.30
N ARG A 52 -8.62 -7.03 8.10
CA ARG A 52 -9.01 -5.88 7.30
C ARG A 52 -8.51 -4.56 7.89
N ASP A 53 -8.59 -4.41 9.21
CA ASP A 53 -8.18 -3.18 9.89
C ASP A 53 -6.67 -3.01 9.86
N LEU A 54 -5.91 -4.11 10.07
CA LEU A 54 -4.47 -4.09 9.97
C LEU A 54 -3.98 -3.80 8.54
N VAL A 55 -4.63 -4.37 7.53
CA VAL A 55 -4.29 -4.08 6.13
C VAL A 55 -4.56 -2.62 5.81
N GLN A 56 -5.72 -2.08 6.20
CA GLN A 56 -6.03 -0.65 6.01
C GLN A 56 -5.05 0.25 6.77
N LEU A 57 -4.71 -0.10 8.01
CA LEU A 57 -3.77 0.67 8.80
C LEU A 57 -2.39 0.67 8.13
N TYR A 58 -1.88 -0.50 7.75
CA TYR A 58 -0.62 -0.65 7.03
C TYR A 58 -0.59 0.14 5.72
N GLU A 59 -1.65 0.07 4.91
CA GLU A 59 -1.77 0.84 3.67
C GLU A 59 -1.79 2.35 3.92
N ARG A 60 -2.41 2.80 5.02
CA ARG A 60 -2.51 4.22 5.37
C ARG A 60 -1.27 4.77 6.03
N THR A 61 -0.52 3.98 6.80
CA THR A 61 0.58 4.50 7.61
C THR A 61 1.94 4.13 7.05
N VAL A 62 2.11 2.89 6.57
CA VAL A 62 3.37 2.37 6.07
C VAL A 62 3.57 2.65 4.58
N LEU A 63 2.51 2.53 3.77
CA LEU A 63 2.59 2.73 2.32
C LEU A 63 2.38 4.16 1.84
N ARG A 64 1.86 5.06 2.68
CA ARG A 64 1.75 6.48 2.31
C ARG A 64 3.13 7.15 2.45
N LYS A 65 3.98 6.94 1.44
CA LYS A 65 5.14 7.78 1.12
C LYS A 65 4.95 8.37 -0.27
#